data_AF-A0A3Q0JJT4-F1
#
_entry.id   AF-A0A3Q0JJT4-F1
#
_cell.length_a   1.000
_cell.length_b   1.000
_cell.length_c   1.000
_cell.angle_alpha   90.00
_cell.angle_beta   90.00
_cell.angle_gamma   90.00
#
_symmetry.space_group_name_H-M   'P 1'
#
loop_
_entity.id
_entity.type
_entity.pdbx_description
1 polymer ?
#
loop_
_entity_poly.entity_id
_entity_poly.type
_entity_poly.pdbx_seq_one_letter_code
_entity_poly.pdbx_strand_id
1 'polypeptide(L)'
;MIQTSCSVHSGASGGALLNQSGDLIGLVVCNVMDSLDSVTVVYPRVNMAVPICAFYSTLVAYLRTKDPSVLNSLNVSNTEVRQIWNLQPLRSKL
;
A
#
# COMPACT_ATOMS: atom_id res chain seq x y z
N MET A 1 7.72 -1.60 -4.84
CA MET A 1 7.04 -2.57 -3.93
C MET A 1 8.04 -3.64 -3.54
N ILE A 2 7.93 -4.19 -2.33
CA ILE A 2 8.70 -5.35 -1.86
C ILE A 2 7.85 -6.59 -2.09
N GLN A 3 8.41 -7.63 -2.71
CA GLN A 3 7.76 -8.94 -2.83
C GLN A 3 8.31 -9.87 -1.74
N THR A 4 7.43 -10.62 -1.09
CA THR A 4 7.81 -11.61 -0.07
C THR A 4 6.96 -12.87 -0.16
N SER A 5 7.51 -13.98 0.35
CA SER A 5 6.83 -15.26 0.49
C SER A 5 6.28 -15.53 1.89
N CYS A 6 6.20 -14.50 2.74
CA CYS A 6 5.60 -14.61 4.07
C CYS A 6 4.15 -15.15 3.97
N SER A 7 3.76 -16.02 4.89
CA SER A 7 2.37 -16.44 5.02
C SER A 7 1.54 -15.27 5.52
N VAL A 8 0.62 -14.78 4.69
CA VAL A 8 -0.30 -13.69 5.03
C VAL A 8 -1.74 -14.18 4.88
N HIS A 9 -2.58 -13.79 5.83
CA HIS A 9 -4.00 -14.14 5.85
C HIS A 9 -4.87 -12.89 5.65
N SER A 10 -6.14 -13.08 5.34
CA SER A 10 -7.12 -11.99 5.32
C SER A 10 -7.07 -11.22 6.64
N GLY A 11 -7.00 -9.89 6.57
CA GLY A 11 -6.81 -9.03 7.73
C GLY A 11 -5.36 -8.66 8.04
N ALA A 12 -4.36 -9.27 7.37
CA ALA A 12 -2.95 -8.89 7.53
C ALA A 12 -2.56 -7.57 6.83
N SER A 13 -3.50 -6.93 6.10
CA SER A 13 -3.26 -5.65 5.44
C SER A 13 -2.91 -4.56 6.46
N GLY A 14 -1.87 -3.78 6.19
CA GLY A 14 -1.28 -2.83 7.14
C GLY A 14 -0.30 -3.47 8.13
N GLY A 15 -0.10 -4.79 8.11
CA GLY A 15 0.85 -5.49 8.98
C GLY A 15 2.31 -5.13 8.68
N ALA A 16 3.15 -5.16 9.71
CA ALA A 16 4.58 -4.88 9.59
C ALA A 16 5.34 -6.04 8.92
N LEU A 17 6.12 -5.71 7.90
CA LEU A 17 7.16 -6.58 7.36
C LEU A 17 8.49 -6.22 8.04
N LEU A 18 9.07 -7.19 8.75
CA LEU A 18 10.30 -7.00 9.53
C LEU A 18 11.48 -7.75 8.89
N ASN A 19 12.69 -7.21 9.01
CA ASN A 19 13.92 -7.93 8.70
C ASN A 19 14.33 -8.87 9.85
N GLN A 20 15.44 -9.59 9.69
CA GLN A 20 15.97 -10.50 10.72
C GLN A 20 16.32 -9.81 12.05
N SER A 21 16.66 -8.52 12.02
CA SER A 21 16.96 -7.71 13.20
C SER A 21 15.70 -7.15 13.89
N GLY A 22 14.52 -7.33 13.30
CA GLY A 22 13.27 -6.76 13.80
C GLY A 22 12.98 -5.35 13.28
N ASP A 23 13.75 -4.82 12.33
CA ASP A 23 13.51 -3.50 11.76
C ASP A 23 12.34 -3.53 10.77
N LEU A 24 11.50 -2.50 10.81
CA LEU A 24 10.42 -2.29 9.84
C LEU A 24 10.99 -1.98 8.45
N ILE A 25 10.74 -2.85 7.47
CA ILE A 25 11.16 -2.66 6.08
C ILE A 25 9.98 -2.36 5.14
N GLY A 26 8.75 -2.65 5.55
CA GLY A 26 7.56 -2.31 4.78
C GLY A 26 6.24 -2.67 5.46
N LEU A 27 5.14 -2.35 4.79
CA LEU A 27 3.78 -2.68 5.24
C LEU A 27 3.10 -3.58 4.22
N VAL A 28 2.56 -4.72 4.66
CA VAL A 28 1.84 -5.68 3.82
C VAL A 28 0.56 -5.03 3.27
N VAL A 29 0.30 -5.16 1.98
CA VAL A 29 -0.89 -4.56 1.34
C VAL A 29 -1.78 -5.61 0.68
N CYS A 30 -1.22 -6.48 -0.16
CA CYS A 30 -2.01 -7.45 -0.93
C CYS A 30 -1.20 -8.68 -1.36
N ASN A 31 -1.92 -9.73 -1.75
CA ASN A 31 -1.33 -10.88 -2.45
C ASN A 31 -1.13 -10.56 -3.92
N VAL A 32 -0.13 -11.20 -4.54
CA VAL A 32 0.07 -11.13 -5.98
C VAL A 32 -1.10 -11.80 -6.67
N MET A 33 -1.61 -11.12 -7.69
CA MET A 33 -2.72 -11.54 -8.52
C MET A 33 -2.31 -11.39 -9.97
N ASP A 34 -2.63 -12.39 -10.78
CA ASP A 34 -2.48 -12.35 -12.24
C ASP A 34 -3.84 -12.58 -12.90
N SER A 35 -4.06 -11.90 -14.03
CA SER A 35 -5.32 -11.94 -14.78
C SER A 35 -5.02 -12.35 -16.22
N LEU A 36 -5.31 -13.61 -16.53
CA LEU A 36 -5.20 -14.19 -17.87
C LEU A 36 -6.59 -14.50 -18.40
N ASP A 37 -6.94 -13.92 -19.55
CA ASP A 37 -8.15 -14.24 -20.33
C ASP A 37 -9.44 -14.40 -19.48
N SER A 38 -9.72 -13.42 -18.62
CA SER A 38 -10.87 -13.37 -17.70
C SER A 38 -10.83 -14.29 -16.47
N VAL A 39 -9.75 -15.05 -16.28
CA VAL A 39 -9.51 -15.84 -15.06
C VAL A 39 -8.49 -15.13 -14.18
N THR A 40 -8.86 -14.90 -12.92
CA THR A 40 -7.98 -14.29 -11.92
C THR A 40 -7.36 -15.38 -11.05
N VAL A 41 -6.03 -15.44 -11.02
CA VAL A 41 -5.26 -16.35 -10.17
C VAL A 41 -4.61 -15.55 -9.05
N VAL A 42 -4.87 -15.94 -7.81
CA VAL A 42 -4.23 -15.37 -6.61
C VAL A 42 -3.13 -16.31 -6.15
N TYR A 43 -1.95 -15.76 -5.89
CA TYR A 43 -0.81 -16.48 -5.34
C TYR A 43 -0.70 -16.19 -3.83
N PRO A 44 -1.34 -16.98 -2.94
CA PRO A 44 -1.45 -16.65 -1.52
C PRO A 44 -0.11 -16.66 -0.78
N ARG A 45 0.91 -17.31 -1.37
CA ARG A 45 2.28 -17.39 -0.85
C ARG A 45 3.21 -16.34 -1.45
N VAL A 46 2.69 -15.38 -2.21
CA VAL A 46 3.46 -14.27 -2.75
C VAL A 46 2.67 -12.99 -2.48
N ASN A 47 3.23 -12.09 -1.69
CA ASN A 47 2.56 -10.85 -1.32
C ASN A 47 3.47 -9.64 -1.50
N MET A 48 2.81 -8.48 -1.57
CA MET A 48 3.41 -7.20 -1.85
C MET A 48 3.30 -6.30 -0.63
N ALA A 49 4.41 -5.66 -0.29
CA ALA A 49 4.50 -4.67 0.76
C ALA A 49 4.98 -3.31 0.22
N VAL A 50 4.43 -2.23 0.77
CA VAL A 50 4.92 -0.87 0.51
C VAL A 50 6.21 -0.69 1.31
N PRO A 51 7.34 -0.35 0.66
CA PRO A 51 8.60 -0.18 1.37
C PRO A 51 8.53 1.03 2.32
N ILE A 52 9.13 0.92 3.51
CA ILE A 52 9.15 1.99 4.50
C ILE A 52 9.74 3.30 3.94
N CYS A 53 10.74 3.19 3.06
CA CYS A 53 11.38 4.36 2.44
C CYS A 53 10.41 5.21 1.60
N ALA A 54 9.26 4.68 1.17
CA ALA A 54 8.25 5.44 0.43
C ALA A 54 7.54 6.51 1.29
N PHE A 55 7.51 6.34 2.62
CA PHE A 55 6.80 7.26 3.53
C PHE A 55 7.58 7.59 4.81
N TYR A 56 8.82 7.12 4.93
CA TYR A 56 9.65 7.30 6.12
C TYR A 56 9.88 8.78 6.47
N SER A 57 10.22 9.62 5.49
CA SER A 57 10.46 11.06 5.70
C SER A 57 9.22 11.76 6.25
N THR A 58 8.05 11.49 5.68
CA THR A 58 6.77 12.02 6.15
C THR A 58 6.43 11.53 7.56
N LEU A 59 6.68 10.25 7.85
CA LEU A 59 6.47 9.68 9.19
C LEU A 59 7.37 10.35 10.23
N VAL A 60 8.66 10.54 9.93
CA VAL A 60 9.60 11.24 10.81
C VAL A 60 9.18 12.69 11.02
N ALA A 61 8.74 13.38 9.96
CA ALA A 61 8.23 14.74 10.06
C ALA A 61 7.03 14.81 11.02
N TYR A 62 6.05 13.92 10.87
CA TYR A 62 4.88 13.85 11.75
C TYR A 62 5.27 13.54 13.20
N LEU A 63 6.18 12.58 13.42
CA LEU A 63 6.63 12.22 14.76
C LEU A 63 7.29 13.40 15.48
N ARG A 64 8.04 14.24 14.75
CA ARG A 64 8.74 15.41 15.26
C ARG A 64 7.83 16.62 15.49
N THR A 65 6.95 16.94 14.53
CA THR A 65 6.13 18.16 14.58
C THR A 65 4.78 17.94 15.26
N LYS A 66 4.30 16.69 15.31
CA LYS A 66 2.94 16.30 15.68
C LYS A 66 1.84 16.94 14.83
N ASP A 67 2.21 17.55 13.71
CA ASP A 67 1.29 18.22 12.80
C ASP A 67 0.73 17.22 11.78
N PRO A 68 -0.57 16.87 11.83
CA PRO A 68 -1.18 15.95 10.87
C PRO A 68 -1.12 16.44 9.42
N SER A 69 -0.95 17.75 9.18
CA SER A 69 -0.92 18.31 7.83
C SER A 69 0.22 17.75 6.98
N VAL A 70 1.32 17.32 7.60
CA VAL A 70 2.47 16.73 6.88
C VAL A 70 2.10 15.40 6.20
N LEU A 71 1.10 14.70 6.72
CA LEU A 71 0.59 13.44 6.14
C LEU A 71 -0.13 13.69 4.81
N ASN A 72 -0.53 14.92 4.51
CA ASN A 72 -1.14 15.26 3.23
C ASN A 72 -0.21 14.96 2.03
N SER A 73 1.10 14.90 2.26
CA SER A 73 2.07 14.46 1.24
C SER A 73 1.86 13.02 0.76
N LEU A 74 1.18 12.18 1.55
CA LEU A 74 0.83 10.80 1.19
C LEU A 74 -0.48 10.71 0.39
N ASN A 75 -1.24 11.81 0.28
CA ASN A 75 -2.47 11.82 -0.49
C ASN A 75 -2.18 11.87 -1.98
N VAL A 76 -3.02 11.19 -2.77
CA VAL A 76 -2.96 11.28 -4.22
C VAL A 76 -3.39 12.66 -4.69
N SER A 77 -2.53 13.33 -5.47
CA SER A 77 -2.84 14.63 -6.09
C SER A 77 -3.68 14.51 -7.35
N ASN A 78 -3.65 13.35 -8.01
CA ASN A 78 -4.43 13.07 -9.20
C ASN A 78 -5.92 12.96 -8.85
N THR A 79 -6.71 13.88 -9.39
CA THR A 79 -8.16 13.94 -9.16
C THR A 79 -8.89 12.70 -9.66
N GLU A 80 -8.54 12.14 -10.82
CA GLU A 80 -9.19 10.93 -11.35
C GLU A 80 -8.93 9.73 -10.43
N VAL A 81 -7.69 9.53 -9.96
CA VAL A 81 -7.35 8.46 -9.00
C VAL A 81 -8.10 8.66 -7.68
N ARG A 82 -8.18 9.90 -7.19
CA ARG A 82 -8.94 10.23 -5.98
C ARG A 82 -10.43 9.92 -6.14
N GLN A 83 -11.02 10.18 -7.30
CA GLN A 83 -12.41 9.84 -7.59
C GLN A 83 -12.63 8.33 -7.57
N ILE A 84 -11.75 7.57 -8.22
CA ILE A 84 -11.79 6.10 -8.25
C ILE A 84 -11.70 5.54 -6.82
N TRP A 85 -10.73 6.00 -6.03
CA TRP A 85 -10.53 5.51 -4.66
C TRP A 85 -11.66 5.92 -3.70
N ASN A 86 -12.31 7.06 -3.94
CA ASN A 86 -13.51 7.47 -3.21
C ASN A 86 -14.79 6.79 -3.75
N LEU A 87 -14.66 5.81 -4.65
CA LEU A 87 -15.77 5.08 -5.27
C LEU A 87 -16.80 6.03 -5.93
N GLN A 88 -16.33 7.16 -6.45
CA GLN A 88 -17.19 8.09 -7.19
C GLN A 88 -17.45 7.55 -8.59
N PRO A 89 -18.66 7.74 -9.15
CA PRO A 89 -18.95 7.36 -10.52
C PRO A 89 -18.01 8.12 -11.47
N LEU A 90 -17.24 7.36 -12.26
CA LEU A 90 -16.42 7.91 -13.33
C LEU A 90 -17.33 8.63 -14.32
N ARG A 91 -17.19 9.95 -14.46
CA ARG A 91 -17.88 10.68 -15.52
C ARG A 91 -17.33 10.19 -16.86
N SER A 92 -18.19 9.59 -17.69
CA SER A 92 -17.81 9.23 -19.05
C SER A 92 -17.40 10.48 -19.81
N LYS A 93 -16.27 10.43 -20.53
CA LYS A 93 -15.81 11.50 -21.44
C LYS A 93 -16.61 11.49 -22.74
N LEU A 94 -17.95 11.52 -22.64
CA LEU A 94 -18.91 11.62 -23.74
C LEU A 94 -19.67 12.93 -23.61
#